data_AF-A0A8H6IPA6-F1
#
_entry.id   AF-A0A8H6IPA6-F1
#
_cell.length_a   1.000
_cell.length_b   1.000
_cell.length_c   1.000
_cell.angle_alpha   90.00
_cell.angle_beta   90.00
_cell.angle_gamma   90.00
#
_symmetry.space_group_name_H-M   'P 1'
#
loop_
_entity.id
_entity.type
_entity.pdbx_description
1 polymer ?
#
loop_
_entity_poly.entity_id
_entity_poly.type
_entity_poly.pdbx_seq_one_letter_code
_entity_poly.pdbx_strand_id
1 'polypeptide(L)'
;MRLKLFGALLALGTLSQAFNQDAINVFNSDRLRPKNRASIQSTPQPPTAQKAPTQRFLTDKSRKFVVNGTAIPDVPFDVGESYAGLLPISQDPNEERQLYF
;
A
#
# COMPACT_ATOMS: atom_id res chain seq x y z
N MET A 1 -38.00 -22.10 40.64
CA MET A 1 -36.55 -22.16 40.38
C MET A 1 -36.26 -23.38 39.51
N ARG A 2 -35.76 -23.20 38.28
CA ARG A 2 -35.33 -24.30 37.40
C ARG A 2 -33.90 -24.02 36.95
N LEU A 3 -32.97 -24.84 37.42
CA LEU A 3 -31.53 -24.69 37.26
C LEU A 3 -31.10 -25.23 35.88
N LYS A 4 -30.41 -24.39 35.08
CA LYS A 4 -29.78 -24.82 33.84
C LYS A 4 -28.34 -25.24 34.13
N LEU A 5 -27.96 -26.48 33.83
CA LEU A 5 -26.56 -26.90 33.74
C LEU A 5 -26.20 -27.05 32.26
N PHE A 6 -25.36 -26.15 31.74
CA PHE A 6 -24.61 -26.37 30.50
C PHE A 6 -23.17 -26.69 30.90
N GLY A 7 -22.74 -27.93 30.68
CA GLY A 7 -21.36 -28.34 30.87
C GLY A 7 -20.50 -27.83 29.72
N ALA A 8 -19.48 -27.03 30.05
CA ALA A 8 -18.47 -26.58 29.11
C ALA A 8 -17.34 -27.63 29.04
N LEU A 9 -17.15 -28.23 27.87
CA LEU A 9 -15.95 -29.00 27.54
C LEU A 9 -15.16 -28.18 26.51
N LEU A 10 -14.07 -27.55 26.93
CA LEU A 10 -13.13 -26.84 26.07
C LEU A 10 -11.72 -27.36 26.37
N ALA A 11 -11.39 -28.48 25.74
CA ALA A 11 -10.02 -28.86 25.48
C ALA A 11 -9.71 -28.43 24.04
N LEU A 12 -8.61 -27.71 23.79
CA LEU A 12 -7.84 -27.79 22.54
C LEU A 12 -6.58 -26.90 22.64
N GLY A 13 -5.40 -27.52 22.48
CA GLY A 13 -4.23 -26.89 21.88
C GLY A 13 -3.13 -26.39 22.82
N THR A 14 -2.15 -27.24 23.11
CA THR A 14 -0.80 -26.81 23.47
C THR A 14 -0.18 -26.06 22.27
N LEU A 15 0.07 -24.76 22.41
CA LEU A 15 0.77 -23.98 21.37
C LEU A 15 2.27 -24.33 21.38
N SER A 16 2.68 -25.29 20.56
CA SER A 16 4.09 -25.49 20.20
C SER A 16 4.57 -24.27 19.42
N GLN A 17 5.31 -23.37 20.07
CA GLN A 17 6.06 -22.34 19.37
C GLN A 17 7.34 -22.96 18.81
N ALA A 18 7.26 -23.45 17.56
CA ALA A 18 8.44 -23.72 16.75
C ALA A 18 9.02 -22.37 16.34
N PHE A 19 9.98 -21.86 17.11
CA PHE A 19 10.79 -20.72 16.70
C PHE A 19 11.64 -21.14 15.50
N ASN A 20 11.47 -20.47 14.36
CA ASN A 20 12.24 -20.74 13.15
C ASN A 20 13.73 -20.48 13.42
N GLN A 21 14.54 -21.54 13.41
CA GLN A 21 15.99 -21.47 13.63
C GLN A 21 16.69 -20.54 12.61
N ASP A 22 16.11 -20.38 11.42
CA ASP A 22 16.58 -19.45 10.38
C ASP A 22 16.66 -18.00 10.85
N ALA A 23 15.73 -17.57 11.72
CA ALA A 23 15.73 -16.21 12.24
C ALA A 23 16.87 -15.95 13.23
N ILE A 24 17.35 -16.99 13.93
CA ILE A 24 18.47 -16.88 14.87
C ILE A 24 19.81 -16.88 14.13
N ASN A 25 19.94 -17.62 13.02
CA ASN A 25 21.19 -17.66 12.25
C ASN A 25 21.53 -16.36 11.49
N VAL A 26 20.53 -15.56 11.11
CA VAL A 26 20.75 -14.26 10.44
C VAL A 26 21.45 -13.24 11.36
N PHE A 27 21.25 -13.34 12.67
CA PHE A 27 21.91 -12.44 13.64
C PHE A 27 23.37 -12.80 13.92
N ASN A 28 23.79 -14.04 13.68
CA ASN A 28 25.14 -14.52 13.94
C ASN A 28 26.09 -14.39 12.72
N SER A 29 25.62 -13.72 11.67
CA SER A 29 26.42 -13.49 10.46
C SER A 29 27.30 -12.25 10.66
N ASP A 30 28.57 -12.47 10.99
CA ASP A 30 29.62 -11.46 10.92
C ASP A 30 29.66 -10.89 9.50
N ARG A 31 29.07 -9.70 9.31
CA ARG A 31 29.07 -9.00 8.03
C ARG A 31 30.48 -8.49 7.74
N LEU A 32 31.31 -9.35 7.17
CA LEU A 32 32.52 -8.93 6.46
C LEU A 32 32.09 -8.10 5.25
N ARG A 33 32.09 -6.79 5.46
CA ARG A 33 31.80 -5.75 4.47
C ARG A 33 32.77 -5.90 3.28
N PRO A 34 32.32 -6.27 2.07
CA PRO A 34 33.22 -6.32 0.92
C PRO A 34 33.56 -4.89 0.51
N LYS A 35 34.82 -4.50 0.72
CA LYS A 35 35.38 -3.23 0.26
C LYS A 35 35.76 -3.39 -1.22
N ASN A 36 34.77 -3.32 -2.11
CA ASN A 36 34.99 -3.11 -3.55
C ASN A 36 34.18 -1.89 -4.02
N ARG A 37 34.74 -0.70 -3.76
CA ARG A 37 34.46 0.50 -4.56
C ARG A 37 35.33 0.41 -5.80
N ALA A 38 34.83 -0.25 -6.84
CA ALA A 38 35.35 -0.11 -8.20
C ALA A 38 34.21 0.49 -9.05
N SER A 39 34.44 1.73 -9.51
CA SER A 39 33.73 2.42 -10.60
C SER A 39 32.21 2.23 -10.71
N ILE A 40 31.45 3.21 -10.22
CA ILE A 40 30.11 3.48 -10.77
C ILE A 40 30.34 3.99 -12.19
N GLN A 41 30.42 3.08 -13.15
CA GLN A 41 30.28 3.41 -14.55
C GLN A 41 28.78 3.51 -14.80
N SER A 42 28.25 4.74 -14.68
CA SER A 42 26.88 5.07 -15.07
C SER A 42 26.78 4.98 -16.59
N THR A 43 26.58 3.77 -17.13
CA THR A 43 25.94 3.63 -18.43
C THR A 43 24.54 4.20 -18.30
N PRO A 44 24.13 5.19 -19.12
CA PRO A 44 22.73 5.56 -19.20
C PRO A 44 21.99 4.37 -19.81
N GLN A 45 21.45 3.51 -18.94
CA GLN A 45 20.44 2.54 -19.36
C GLN A 45 19.29 3.36 -19.95
N PRO A 46 18.89 3.12 -21.22
CA PRO A 46 17.62 3.61 -21.72
C PRO A 46 16.55 3.18 -20.71
N PRO A 47 15.62 4.06 -20.31
CA PRO A 47 14.54 3.67 -19.41
C PRO A 47 13.86 2.45 -20.02
N THR A 48 14.06 1.30 -19.40
CA THR A 48 13.38 0.06 -19.76
C THR A 48 11.91 0.36 -19.72
N ALA A 49 11.24 0.15 -20.85
CA ALA A 49 9.84 0.47 -21.10
C ALA A 49 9.02 0.29 -19.82
N GLN A 50 8.73 1.42 -19.18
CA GLN A 50 7.99 1.46 -17.94
C GLN A 50 6.65 0.81 -18.24
N LYS A 51 6.39 -0.34 -17.60
CA LYS A 51 5.09 -0.99 -17.61
C LYS A 51 4.05 0.12 -17.41
N ALA A 52 3.19 0.32 -18.40
CA ALA A 52 2.19 1.39 -18.37
C ALA A 52 1.52 1.38 -16.99
N PRO A 53 1.40 2.53 -16.30
CA PRO A 53 0.89 2.56 -14.94
C PRO A 53 -0.50 1.95 -14.94
N THR A 54 -0.61 0.74 -14.40
CA THR A 54 -1.91 0.13 -14.16
C THR A 54 -2.57 0.99 -13.10
N GLN A 55 -3.66 1.67 -13.46
CA GLN A 55 -4.41 2.52 -12.54
C GLN A 55 -4.90 1.66 -11.37
N ARG A 56 -4.32 1.85 -10.18
CA ARG A 56 -4.55 1.01 -9.01
C ARG A 56 -5.88 1.34 -8.33
N PHE A 57 -6.33 2.58 -8.46
CA PHE A 57 -7.50 3.11 -7.74
C PHE A 57 -8.61 3.57 -8.67
N LEU A 58 -8.49 3.31 -9.99
CA LEU A 58 -9.56 3.61 -10.92
C LEU A 58 -10.70 2.60 -10.78
N THR A 59 -11.83 3.10 -10.30
CA THR A 59 -13.08 2.37 -10.11
C THR A 59 -14.22 3.19 -10.70
N ASP A 60 -15.42 2.62 -10.80
CA ASP A 60 -16.59 3.38 -11.25
C ASP A 60 -16.91 4.59 -10.36
N LYS A 61 -16.52 4.55 -9.08
CA LYS A 61 -16.76 5.63 -8.12
C LYS A 61 -15.72 6.75 -8.21
N SER A 62 -14.45 6.41 -8.47
CA SER A 62 -13.35 7.38 -8.56
C SER A 62 -13.19 7.99 -9.95
N ARG A 63 -13.78 7.37 -10.99
CA ARG A 63 -13.69 7.85 -12.39
C ARG A 63 -14.03 9.33 -12.58
N LYS A 64 -15.03 9.83 -11.84
CA LYS A 64 -15.46 11.23 -11.91
C LYS A 64 -14.46 12.25 -11.36
N PHE A 65 -13.43 11.77 -10.64
CA PHE A 65 -12.41 12.60 -10.01
C PHE A 65 -11.05 12.49 -10.70
N VAL A 66 -10.96 11.79 -11.84
CA VAL A 66 -9.69 11.60 -12.56
C VAL A 66 -9.15 12.95 -13.03
N VAL A 67 -7.88 13.20 -12.73
CA VAL A 67 -7.16 14.38 -13.21
C VAL A 67 -6.37 14.02 -14.47
N ASN A 68 -6.38 14.92 -15.46
CA ASN A 68 -5.46 14.81 -16.58
C ASN A 68 -4.05 15.28 -16.15
N GLY A 69 -3.20 14.32 -15.80
CA GLY A 69 -1.85 14.58 -15.30
C GLY A 69 -0.90 15.28 -16.28
N THR A 70 -1.21 15.26 -17.58
CA THR A 70 -0.43 15.95 -18.63
C THR A 70 -0.87 17.39 -18.89
N ALA A 71 -2.03 17.78 -18.37
CA ALA A 71 -2.62 19.10 -18.60
C ALA A 71 -2.45 20.06 -17.41
N ILE A 72 -1.65 19.69 -16.42
CA ILE A 72 -1.40 20.53 -15.25
C ILE A 72 -0.43 21.65 -15.66
N PRO A 73 -0.78 22.93 -15.44
CA PRO A 73 0.11 24.05 -15.74
C PRO A 73 1.45 23.93 -15.02
N ASP A 74 2.53 24.29 -15.71
CA ASP A 74 3.91 24.32 -15.19
C ASP A 74 4.47 22.97 -14.71
N VAL A 75 3.78 21.85 -14.99
CA VAL A 75 4.25 20.50 -14.71
C VAL A 75 4.68 19.83 -16.02
N PRO A 76 6.00 19.68 -16.29
CA PRO A 76 6.50 19.25 -17.59
C PRO A 76 6.50 17.73 -17.80
N PHE A 77 5.84 16.97 -16.94
CA PHE A 77 5.80 15.51 -16.98
C PHE A 77 4.40 15.01 -16.61
N ASP A 78 4.08 13.77 -17.01
CA ASP A 78 2.84 13.13 -16.57
C ASP A 78 2.97 12.70 -15.10
N VAL A 79 2.17 13.30 -14.22
CA VAL A 79 2.12 12.93 -12.79
C VAL A 79 1.52 11.54 -12.56
N GLY A 80 0.92 10.94 -13.59
CA GLY A 80 0.31 9.63 -13.53
C GLY A 80 -1.08 9.65 -12.89
N GLU A 81 -1.49 8.51 -12.33
CA GLU A 81 -2.80 8.35 -11.72
C GLU A 81 -2.98 9.32 -10.54
N SER A 82 -3.87 10.28 -10.72
CA SER A 82 -4.18 11.33 -9.75
C SER A 82 -5.68 11.59 -9.73
N TYR A 83 -6.19 11.94 -8.55
CA TYR A 83 -7.61 12.24 -8.33
C TYR A 83 -7.76 13.53 -7.53
N ALA A 84 -8.72 14.35 -7.90
CA ALA A 84 -9.09 15.55 -7.15
C ALA A 84 -10.57 15.84 -7.35
N GLY A 85 -11.19 16.48 -6.36
CA GLY A 85 -12.57 16.91 -6.50
C GLY A 85 -13.24 17.31 -5.19
N LEU A 86 -14.56 17.34 -5.25
CA LEU A 86 -15.41 17.72 -4.12
C LEU A 86 -16.24 16.52 -3.64
N LEU A 87 -16.31 16.34 -2.32
CA LEU A 87 -17.16 15.35 -1.67
C LEU A 87 -18.23 16.04 -0.81
N PRO A 88 -19.51 15.67 -0.96
CA PRO A 88 -20.55 16.09 -0.03
C PRO A 88 -20.22 15.65 1.40
N ILE A 89 -20.47 16.54 2.36
CA ILE A 89 -20.24 16.24 3.78
C ILE A 89 -21.44 15.56 4.46
N SER A 90 -22.59 15.54 3.80
CA SER A 90 -23.82 14.94 4.31
C SER A 90 -24.62 14.27 3.18
N GLN A 91 -25.70 13.58 3.56
CA GLN A 91 -26.66 12.97 2.63
C GLN A 91 -27.89 13.86 2.37
N ASP A 92 -27.95 15.05 2.98
CA ASP A 92 -29.03 16.01 2.75
C ASP A 92 -28.92 16.54 1.32
N PRO A 93 -29.98 16.42 0.49
CA PRO A 93 -29.96 16.93 -0.89
C PRO A 93 -29.82 18.45 -0.98
N ASN A 94 -30.05 19.20 0.11
CA ASN A 94 -29.92 20.66 0.15
C ASN A 94 -28.60 21.12 0.82
N GLU A 95 -27.71 20.21 1.18
CA GLU A 95 -26.39 20.57 1.70
C GLU A 95 -25.44 20.95 0.56
N GLU A 96 -24.99 22.20 0.55
CA GLU A 96 -24.11 22.74 -0.49
C GLU A 96 -22.61 22.60 -0.14
N ARG A 97 -22.28 22.43 1.14
CA ARG A 97 -20.88 22.38 1.60
C ARG A 97 -20.22 21.07 1.18
N GLN A 98 -18.97 21.18 0.73
CA GLN A 98 -18.20 20.06 0.23
C GLN A 98 -16.76 20.14 0.70
N LEU A 99 -16.11 18.97 0.85
CA LEU A 99 -14.70 18.85 1.15
C LEU A 99 -13.90 18.70 -0.14
N TYR A 100 -12.85 19.49 -0.27
CA TYR A 100 -11.85 19.33 -1.33
C TYR A 100 -10.82 18.27 -0.93
N PHE A 101 -10.40 17.46 -1.91
CA PHE A 101 -9.35 16.47 -1.78
C PHE A 101 -8.52 16.39 -3.07
#